data_AF-A0A9P5S242-F1
#
_entry.id   AF-A0A9P5S242-F1
#
_cell.length_a   1.000
_cell.length_b   1.000
_cell.length_c   1.000
_cell.angle_alpha   90.00
_cell.angle_beta   90.00
_cell.angle_gamma   90.00
#
_symmetry.space_group_name_H-M   'P 1'
#
loop_
_entity.id
_entity.type
_entity.pdbx_description
1 polymer ?
#
loop_
_entity_poly.entity_id
_entity_poly.type
_entity_poly.pdbx_seq_one_letter_code
_entity_poly.pdbx_strand_id
1 'polypeptide(L)' 'EIQPEQLNQRAVTILNRVTNKLTGRDFNPDQTLDVPQQVQKLILQATSTENLCQCWVGYCAFW' A
#
# COMPACT_ATOMS: atom_id res chain seq x y z
N GLU A 1 -0.31 25.51 12.60
CA GLU A 1 -1.56 25.12 11.91
C GLU A 1 -1.23 24.60 10.53
N ILE A 2 -1.93 23.58 10.05
CA ILE A 2 -1.71 23.01 8.71
C ILE A 2 -2.47 23.88 7.71
N GLN A 3 -1.81 24.31 6.64
CA GLN A 3 -2.43 25.15 5.64
C GLN A 3 -3.47 24.37 4.81
N PRO A 4 -4.59 24.99 4.39
CA PRO A 4 -5.64 24.32 3.63
C PRO A 4 -5.12 23.71 2.30
N GLU A 5 -4.12 24.33 1.67
CA GLU A 5 -3.46 23.79 0.48
C GLU A 5 -2.72 22.47 0.76
N GLN A 6 -2.08 22.34 1.93
CA GLN A 6 -1.40 21.10 2.34
C GLN A 6 -2.40 19.96 2.61
N LEU A 7 -3.57 20.28 3.18
CA LEU A 7 -4.64 19.29 3.37
C LEU A 7 -5.18 18.80 2.02
N ASN A 8 -5.34 19.71 1.05
CA ASN A 8 -5.80 19.37 -0.28
C ASN A 8 -4.82 18.45 -1.03
N GLN A 9 -3.52 18.75 -0.95
CA GLN A 9 -2.48 17.87 -1.52
C GLN A 9 -2.51 16.47 -0.91
N ARG A 10 -2.70 16.37 0.41
CA ARG A 10 -2.83 15.07 1.09
C ARG A 10 -4.06 14.31 0.62
N ALA A 11 -5.20 14.98 0.44
CA ALA A 11 -6.42 14.37 -0.06
C ALA A 11 -6.24 13.79 -1.48
N VAL A 12 -5.65 14.56 -2.39
CA VAL A 12 -5.33 14.12 -3.75
C VAL A 12 -4.42 12.89 -3.73
N THR A 13 -3.41 12.88 -2.86
CA THR A 13 -2.48 11.75 -2.71
C THR A 13 -3.20 10.47 -2.25
N ILE A 14 -4.12 10.60 -1.30
CA ILE A 14 -4.92 9.47 -0.80
C ILE A 14 -5.82 8.93 -1.93
N LEU A 15 -6.50 9.81 -2.67
CA LEU A 15 -7.35 9.41 -3.79
C LEU A 15 -6.56 8.67 -4.87
N ASN A 16 -5.40 9.21 -5.27
CA ASN A 16 -4.52 8.56 -6.24
C ASN A 16 -4.07 7.18 -5.77
N ARG A 17 -3.78 7.02 -4.47
CA ARG A 17 -3.42 5.71 -3.91
C ARG A 17 -4.57 4.71 -4.00
N VAL A 18 -5.80 5.13 -3.72
CA VAL A 18 -6.98 4.25 -3.85
C VAL A 18 -7.19 3.86 -5.32
N THR A 19 -7.09 4.82 -6.23
CA THR A 19 -7.18 4.57 -7.68
C THR A 19 -6.13 3.56 -8.14
N ASN A 20 -4.88 3.69 -7.71
CA ASN A 20 -3.81 2.75 -8.05
C ASN A 20 -4.10 1.32 -7.55
N LYS A 21 -4.67 1.17 -6.35
CA LYS A 21 -5.09 -0.14 -5.84
C LYS A 21 -6.19 -0.77 -6.68
N LEU A 22 -7.16 0.02 -7.12
CA LEU A 22 -8.30 -0.45 -7.91
C LEU A 22 -7.96 -0.69 -9.39
N THR A 23 -6.83 -0.16 -9.86
CA THR A 23 -6.39 -0.24 -11.26
C THR A 23 -5.16 -1.13 -11.45
N GLY A 24 -4.70 -1.85 -10.42
CA GLY A 24 -3.54 -2.74 -10.50
C GLY A 24 -2.19 -2.03 -10.66
N ARG A 25 -2.09 -0.75 -10.27
CA ARG A 25 -0.89 0.11 -10.38
C ARG A 25 -0.29 0.49 -9.02
N ASP A 26 -0.60 -0.28 -7.99
CA ASP A 26 -0.23 -0.03 -6.60
C ASP A 26 1.24 -0.34 -6.28
N PHE A 27 1.86 -1.26 -7.01
CA PHE A 27 3.28 -1.60 -6.86
C PHE A 27 4.19 -0.80 -7.79
N ASN A 28 3.75 -0.54 -9.02
CA ASN A 28 4.46 0.24 -10.02
C ASN A 28 3.44 1.05 -10.84
N PRO A 29 3.48 2.40 -10.81
CA PRO A 29 2.55 3.23 -11.56
C PRO A 29 2.55 2.99 -13.09
N ASP A 30 3.68 2.56 -13.64
CA ASP A 30 3.87 2.35 -15.08
C ASP A 30 3.46 0.94 -15.54
N GLN A 31 3.14 0.05 -14.59
CA GLN A 31 2.76 -1.33 -14.87
C GLN A 31 1.37 -1.62 -14.32
N THR A 32 0.48 -2.10 -15.17
CA THR A 32 -0.83 -2.60 -14.74
C THR A 32 -0.75 -4.11 -14.52
N LEU A 33 -1.07 -4.54 -13.30
CA LEU A 33 -1.16 -5.95 -12.93
C LEU A 33 -2.58 -6.47 -13.12
N ASP A 34 -2.72 -7.73 -13.51
CA ASP A 34 -4.00 -8.41 -13.41
C ASP A 34 -4.33 -8.75 -11.95
N VAL A 35 -5.58 -9.13 -11.69
CA VAL A 35 -6.06 -9.42 -10.34
C VAL A 35 -5.24 -10.55 -9.68
N PRO A 36 -5.01 -11.72 -10.33
CA PRO A 36 -4.20 -12.78 -9.73
C PRO A 36 -2.77 -12.34 -9.36
N GLN A 37 -2.08 -11.58 -10.23
CA GLN A 37 -0.73 -11.10 -9.97
C GLN A 37 -0.71 -10.09 -8.82
N GLN A 38 -1.65 -9.15 -8.79
CA GLN A 38 -1.75 -8.18 -7.71
C GLN A 38 -1.98 -8.88 -6.36
N VAL A 39 -2.93 -9.82 -6.30
CA VAL A 39 -3.21 -10.62 -5.09
C VAL A 39 -1.98 -11.41 -4.66
N GLN A 40 -1.28 -12.07 -5.60
CA GLN A 40 -0.08 -12.82 -5.27
C GLN A 40 1.02 -11.93 -4.67
N LYS A 41 1.23 -10.73 -5.21
CA LYS A 41 2.20 -9.77 -4.66
C LYS A 41 1.83 -9.28 -3.26
N LEU A 42 0.53 -9.04 -3.02
CA LEU A 42 0.03 -8.67 -1.69
C LEU A 42 0.28 -9.78 -0.67
N ILE A 43 0.02 -11.04 -1.02
CA ILE A 43 0.31 -12.19 -0.17
C ILE A 43 1.81 -12.25 0.14
N LEU A 44 2.68 -12.17 -0.89
CA LEU A 44 4.13 -12.21 -0.71
C LEU A 44 4.63 -11.11 0.23
N GLN A 45 4.10 -9.88 0.12
CA GLN A 45 4.45 -8.82 1.05
C GLN A 45 3.94 -9.09 2.47
N ALA A 46 2.72 -9.61 2.63
CA ALA A 46 2.13 -9.90 3.93
C ALA A 46 2.82 -11.08 4.65
N THR A 47 3.37 -12.03 3.90
CA THR A 47 4.06 -13.21 4.45
C THR A 47 5.58 -13.06 4.49
N SER A 48 6.13 -11.93 4.05
CA SER A 48 7.58 -11.70 4.04
C SER A 48 8.11 -11.54 5.46
N THR A 49 9.09 -12.37 5.83
CA THR A 49 9.79 -12.25 7.13
C THR A 49 10.44 -10.88 7.30
N GLU A 50 10.92 -10.27 6.22
CA GLU A 50 11.52 -8.92 6.25
C GLU A 50 10.49 -7.85 6.61
N ASN A 51 9.23 -8.01 6.18
CA ASN A 51 8.17 -7.09 6.55
C ASN A 51 7.65 -7.37 7.96
N LEU A 52 7.45 -8.65 8.28
CA LEU A 52 6.92 -9.10 9.57
C LEU A 52 7.85 -8.73 10.73
N CYS A 53 9.17 -8.79 10.54
CA CYS A 53 10.13 -8.46 11.61
C CYS A 53 10.20 -6.96 11.94
N GLN A 54 9.66 -6.09 11.06
CA GLN A 54 9.56 -4.65 11.31
C GLN A 54 8.26 -4.24 12.00
N CYS A 55 7.29 -5.16 12.11
CA CYS A 55 6.06 -4.89 12.84
C CYS A 55 6.36 -4.62 14.32
N TRP A 56 5.60 -3.68 14.90
CA TRP A 56 5.64 -3.46 16.35
C TRP A 56 5.34 -4.76 17.10
N VAL A 57 6.09 -5.05 18.17
CA VAL A 57 6.07 -6.36 18.85
C VAL A 57 4.68 -6.82 19.30
N GLY A 58 3.82 -5.90 19.78
CA GLY A 58 2.47 -6.24 20.21
C GLY A 58 1.46 -6.41 19.05
N TYR A 59 1.89 -6.26 17.80
CA TYR A 59 1.14 -6.74 16.64
C TYR A 59 1.16 -8.28 16.55
N CYS A 60 2.11 -8.93 17.25
CA CYS A 60 2.25 -10.38 17.32
C CYS A 60 2.39 -11.04 15.93
N ALA A 61 3.33 -10.57 15.12
CA ALA A 61 3.61 -11.08 13.77
C ALA A 61 4.06 -12.55 13.69
N PHE A 62 4.17 -13.23 14.84
CA PHE A 62 4.62 -14.62 15.01
C PHE A 62 3.51 -15.54 15.55
N TRP A 63 2.25 -15.07 15.59
CA TRP A 63 1.06 -15.86 15.91
C TRP A 63 0.37 -16.32 14.63
#